data_AF-A0A2E4PJG8-F1
#
_entry.id   AF-A0A2E4PJG8-F1
#
_cell.length_a   1.000
_cell.length_b   1.000
_cell.length_c   1.000
_cell.angle_alpha   90.00
_cell.angle_beta   90.00
_cell.angle_gamma   90.00
#
_symmetry.space_group_name_H-M   'P 1'
#
loop_
_entity.id
_entity.type
_entity.pdbx_description
1 polymer ?
#
loop_
_entity_poly.entity_id
_entity_poly.type
_entity_poly.pdbx_seq_one_letter_code
_entity_poly.pdbx_strand_id
1 'polypeptide(L)'
;MGKSYLNNSNLPRGLINNNPGNLVQTSIAWLGKVPLSQNTDSRFEQFYELRYGIRALMRDIISDYKKGKNTVVSLITEFAPEFENNTTVYINSVIASVGSNIIGDLTQEKLIAICKAIVLVENGTVVNQYIDDSDYNQALSILGITLKKKA
;
A
#
# COMPACT_ATOMS: atom_id res chain seq x y z
N MET A 1 12.36 6.04 17.48
CA MET A 1 11.68 4.80 17.06
C MET A 1 10.56 5.20 16.11
N GLY A 2 10.40 4.53 14.96
CA GLY A 2 9.35 4.89 14.00
C GLY A 2 7.96 4.50 14.52
N LYS A 3 6.93 5.07 13.91
CA LYS A 3 5.52 4.77 14.22
C LYS A 3 5.21 3.30 13.98
N SER A 4 4.57 2.64 14.93
CA SER A 4 4.24 1.21 14.88
C SER A 4 2.93 0.93 15.60
N TYR A 5 2.14 0.03 15.02
CA TYR A 5 0.85 -0.44 15.52
C TYR A 5 0.84 -1.94 15.81
N LEU A 6 2.02 -2.58 15.81
CA LEU A 6 2.16 -4.02 16.02
C LEU A 6 1.40 -4.47 17.27
N ASN A 7 0.56 -5.49 17.08
CA ASN A 7 -0.22 -6.16 18.13
C ASN A 7 -1.26 -5.28 18.86
N ASN A 8 -1.66 -4.13 18.29
CA ASN A 8 -2.76 -3.33 18.84
C ASN A 8 -4.12 -3.91 18.42
N SER A 9 -4.69 -4.81 19.23
CA SER A 9 -5.87 -5.64 18.90
C SER A 9 -7.16 -4.89 18.55
N ASN A 10 -7.22 -3.56 18.73
CA ASN A 10 -8.41 -2.75 18.44
C ASN A 10 -8.38 -2.07 17.06
N LEU A 11 -7.33 -2.32 16.25
CA LEU A 11 -7.17 -1.73 14.93
C LEU A 11 -7.50 -2.72 13.81
N PRO A 12 -7.80 -2.24 12.59
CA PRO A 12 -7.85 -3.11 11.41
C PRO A 12 -6.55 -3.90 11.25
N ARG A 13 -6.65 -5.12 10.71
CA ARG A 13 -5.53 -6.07 10.56
C ARG A 13 -4.31 -5.45 9.86
N GLY A 14 -4.53 -4.63 8.81
CA GLY A 14 -3.42 -3.98 8.11
C GLY A 14 -2.61 -3.04 9.01
N LEU A 15 -3.25 -2.35 9.96
CA LEU A 15 -2.53 -1.56 10.96
C LEU A 15 -1.86 -2.45 12.00
N ILE A 16 -2.55 -3.47 12.52
CA ILE A 16 -1.96 -4.45 13.47
C ILE A 16 -0.67 -5.04 12.91
N ASN A 17 -0.59 -5.24 11.59
CA ASN A 17 0.58 -5.81 10.93
C ASN A 17 1.61 -4.76 10.49
N ASN A 18 1.35 -3.46 10.69
CA ASN A 18 2.05 -2.36 9.99
C ASN A 18 2.12 -2.58 8.46
N ASN A 19 1.14 -3.28 7.90
CA ASN A 19 1.01 -3.63 6.50
C ASN A 19 -0.34 -3.10 5.98
N PRO A 20 -0.47 -1.77 5.84
CA PRO A 20 -1.76 -1.16 5.51
C PRO A 20 -2.24 -1.50 4.09
N GLY A 21 -1.36 -2.01 3.22
CA GLY A 21 -1.74 -2.53 1.91
C GLY A 21 -2.18 -4.00 1.90
N ASN A 22 -2.22 -4.68 3.06
CA ASN A 22 -2.51 -6.12 3.15
C ASN A 22 -1.69 -6.95 2.13
N LEU A 23 -0.38 -6.68 2.01
CA LEU A 23 0.50 -7.49 1.18
C LEU A 23 0.59 -8.92 1.74
N VAL A 24 0.36 -9.92 0.90
CA VAL A 24 0.44 -11.33 1.29
C VAL A 24 1.89 -11.77 1.50
N GLN A 25 2.08 -12.77 2.35
CA GLN A 25 3.41 -13.31 2.63
C GLN A 25 4.06 -13.89 1.36
N THR A 26 5.30 -13.47 1.12
CA THR A 26 6.14 -13.98 0.02
C THR A 26 7.58 -14.22 0.50
N SER A 27 8.42 -14.72 -0.39
CA SER A 27 9.87 -14.82 -0.16
C SER A 27 10.61 -13.47 -0.32
N ILE A 28 9.90 -12.39 -0.68
CA ILE A 28 10.53 -11.08 -0.86
C ILE A 28 11.06 -10.57 0.49
N ALA A 29 12.36 -10.23 0.49
CA ALA A 29 13.05 -9.65 1.63
C ALA A 29 12.78 -8.14 1.70
N TRP A 30 11.56 -7.76 2.07
CA TRP A 30 11.22 -6.36 2.25
C TRP A 30 12.02 -5.72 3.39
N LEU A 31 12.44 -4.46 3.22
CA LEU A 31 13.09 -3.70 4.27
C LEU A 31 12.13 -3.55 5.47
N GLY A 32 12.59 -3.91 6.66
CA GLY A 32 11.81 -3.80 7.91
C GLY A 32 10.71 -4.85 8.08
N LYS A 33 10.69 -5.89 7.24
CA LYS A 33 9.81 -7.06 7.39
C LYS A 33 10.15 -7.82 8.67
N VAL A 34 9.12 -8.19 9.41
CA VAL A 34 9.20 -9.17 10.50
C VAL A 34 9.46 -10.55 9.85
N PRO A 35 10.52 -11.28 10.27
CA PRO A 35 10.78 -12.61 9.75
C PRO A 35 9.55 -13.51 9.89
N LEU A 36 9.28 -14.38 8.91
CA LEU A 36 8.10 -15.26 8.95
C LEU A 36 8.04 -16.15 10.20
N SER A 37 9.19 -16.51 10.77
CA SER A 37 9.28 -17.25 12.03
C SER A 37 8.81 -16.46 13.27
N GLN A 38 8.69 -15.15 13.15
CA GLN A 38 8.21 -14.21 14.19
C GLN A 38 6.91 -13.51 13.80
N ASN A 39 6.45 -13.70 12.56
CA ASN A 39 5.22 -13.10 12.05
C ASN A 39 4.02 -13.80 12.70
N THR A 40 3.13 -13.03 13.32
CA THR A 40 1.96 -13.56 14.03
C THR A 40 0.71 -13.64 13.15
N ASP A 41 0.74 -13.06 11.94
CA ASP A 41 -0.32 -13.19 10.95
C ASP A 41 -0.10 -14.46 10.09
N SER A 42 -1.17 -15.19 9.80
CA SER A 42 -1.11 -16.44 9.05
C SER A 42 -1.07 -16.27 7.52
N ARG A 43 -1.34 -15.07 7.00
CA ARG A 43 -1.46 -14.81 5.55
C ARG A 43 -0.67 -13.58 5.09
N PHE A 44 -0.58 -12.54 5.90
CA PHE A 44 -0.07 -11.23 5.49
C PHE A 44 1.33 -10.95 6.03
N GLU A 45 2.07 -10.13 5.30
CA GLU A 45 3.36 -9.61 5.76
C GLU A 45 3.15 -8.78 7.02
N GLN A 46 4.15 -8.80 7.91
CA GLN A 46 4.25 -7.91 9.05
C GLN A 46 5.52 -7.07 8.95
N PHE A 47 5.45 -5.84 9.44
CA PHE A 47 6.57 -4.91 9.46
C PHE A 47 6.81 -4.36 10.86
N TYR A 48 8.07 -4.09 11.19
CA TYR A 48 8.41 -3.53 12.51
C TYR A 48 7.88 -2.10 12.69
N GLU A 49 7.76 -1.32 11.61
CA GLU A 49 7.26 0.06 11.61
C GLU A 49 6.36 0.30 10.39
N LEU A 50 5.36 1.19 10.53
CA LEU A 50 4.37 1.50 9.52
C LEU A 50 4.99 1.94 8.18
N ARG A 51 6.01 2.78 8.23
CA ARG A 51 6.69 3.31 7.03
C ARG A 51 7.25 2.19 6.15
N TYR A 52 7.61 1.04 6.72
CA TYR A 52 8.13 -0.10 5.96
C TYR A 52 7.02 -0.81 5.17
N GLY A 53 5.83 -0.98 5.75
CA GLY A 53 4.69 -1.55 5.03
C GLY A 53 4.16 -0.62 3.95
N ILE A 54 4.06 0.68 4.23
CA ILE A 54 3.70 1.67 3.19
C ILE A 54 4.74 1.65 2.06
N ARG A 55 6.04 1.59 2.39
CA ARG A 55 7.11 1.48 1.39
C ARG A 55 6.99 0.19 0.56
N ALA A 56 6.68 -0.94 1.19
CA ALA A 56 6.48 -2.19 0.48
C ALA A 56 5.33 -2.08 -0.52
N LEU A 57 4.20 -1.51 -0.11
CA LEU A 57 3.06 -1.22 -1.00
C LEU A 57 3.48 -0.31 -2.16
N MET A 58 4.20 0.79 -1.88
CA MET A 58 4.70 1.68 -2.92
C MET A 58 5.57 0.94 -3.95
N ARG A 59 6.45 0.04 -3.50
CA ARG A 59 7.32 -0.73 -4.40
C ARG A 59 6.56 -1.74 -5.24
N ASP A 60 5.53 -2.35 -4.67
CA ASP A 60 4.65 -3.28 -5.36
C ASP A 60 3.94 -2.58 -6.53
N ILE A 61 3.31 -1.43 -6.24
CA ILE A 61 2.66 -0.59 -7.25
C ILE A 61 3.63 -0.10 -8.34
N ILE A 62 4.84 0.34 -7.97
CA ILE A 62 5.85 0.74 -8.95
C ILE A 62 6.27 -0.45 -9.83
N SER A 63 6.41 -1.65 -9.24
CA SER A 63 6.77 -2.85 -9.98
C SER A 63 5.73 -3.18 -11.04
N ASP A 64 4.45 -3.16 -10.68
CA ASP A 64 3.38 -3.50 -11.63
C ASP A 64 3.16 -2.43 -12.69
N TYR A 65 3.28 -1.16 -12.31
CA TYR A 65 3.32 -0.06 -13.28
C TYR A 65 4.46 -0.27 -14.30
N LYS A 66 5.67 -0.64 -13.85
CA LYS A 66 6.81 -0.94 -14.74
C LYS A 66 6.58 -2.16 -15.64
N LYS A 67 5.71 -3.10 -15.24
CA LYS A 67 5.27 -4.22 -16.09
C LYS A 67 4.17 -3.83 -17.09
N GLY A 68 3.79 -2.55 -17.16
CA GLY A 68 2.82 -2.04 -18.12
C GLY A 68 1.38 -1.99 -17.61
N LYS A 69 1.15 -2.19 -16.29
CA LYS A 69 -0.18 -2.00 -15.67
C LYS A 69 -0.48 -0.51 -15.51
N ASN A 70 -0.62 0.19 -16.65
CA ASN A 70 -0.67 1.65 -16.74
C ASN A 70 -2.09 2.22 -16.60
N THR A 71 -3.07 1.38 -16.26
CA THR A 71 -4.43 1.80 -15.92
C THR A 71 -4.79 1.33 -14.52
N VAL A 72 -5.64 2.08 -13.82
CA VAL A 72 -6.15 1.71 -12.49
C VAL A 72 -6.80 0.33 -12.55
N VAL A 73 -7.60 0.05 -13.58
CA VAL A 73 -8.19 -1.28 -13.81
C VAL A 73 -7.11 -2.35 -13.82
N SER A 74 -6.11 -2.23 -14.71
CA SER A 74 -5.07 -3.26 -14.85
C SER A 74 -4.20 -3.43 -13.60
N LEU A 75 -3.94 -2.33 -12.88
CA LEU A 75 -3.12 -2.31 -11.67
C LEU A 75 -3.86 -3.00 -10.51
N ILE A 76 -5.12 -2.63 -10.27
CA ILE A 76 -5.90 -3.18 -9.17
C ILE A 76 -6.30 -4.64 -9.44
N THR A 77 -6.57 -5.01 -10.70
CA THR A 77 -6.80 -6.42 -11.05
C THR A 77 -5.57 -7.29 -10.79
N GLU A 78 -4.35 -6.77 -11.00
CA GLU A 78 -3.11 -7.48 -10.66
C GLU A 78 -2.91 -7.54 -9.13
N PHE A 79 -3.11 -6.42 -8.45
CA PHE A 79 -2.91 -6.29 -7.00
C PHE A 79 -3.89 -7.15 -6.19
N ALA A 80 -5.15 -7.25 -6.62
CA ALA A 80 -6.23 -7.94 -5.91
C ALA A 80 -7.15 -8.72 -6.88
N PRO A 81 -6.70 -9.87 -7.44
CA PRO A 81 -7.41 -10.59 -8.50
C PRO A 81 -8.70 -11.31 -8.06
N GLU A 82 -8.83 -11.73 -6.80
CA GLU A 82 -9.97 -12.54 -6.30
C GLU A 82 -11.20 -11.72 -5.88
N PHE A 83 -11.26 -10.42 -6.21
CA PHE A 83 -12.27 -9.51 -5.65
C PHE A 83 -13.58 -9.48 -6.46
N GLU A 84 -14.04 -10.61 -7.00
CA GLU A 84 -15.10 -10.70 -8.05
C GLU A 84 -16.40 -9.92 -7.75
N ASN A 85 -16.78 -9.72 -6.49
CA ASN A 85 -17.98 -8.94 -6.14
C ASN A 85 -17.74 -7.45 -5.86
N ASN A 86 -16.49 -7.01 -5.67
CA ASN A 86 -16.14 -5.63 -5.27
C ASN A 86 -15.01 -4.99 -6.09
N THR A 87 -14.44 -5.67 -7.10
CA THR A 87 -13.38 -5.13 -7.97
C THR A 87 -13.78 -3.78 -8.58
N THR A 88 -15.05 -3.64 -8.98
CA THR A 88 -15.58 -2.36 -9.51
C THR A 88 -15.57 -1.24 -8.47
N VAL A 89 -15.94 -1.53 -7.21
CA VAL A 89 -15.93 -0.53 -6.13
C VAL A 89 -14.50 -0.13 -5.81
N TYR A 90 -13.56 -1.09 -5.78
CA TYR A 90 -12.14 -0.82 -5.58
C TYR A 90 -11.59 0.07 -6.70
N ILE A 91 -11.76 -0.34 -7.95
CA ILE A 91 -11.32 0.42 -9.13
C ILE A 91 -11.90 1.83 -9.11
N ASN A 92 -13.21 1.98 -8.86
CA ASN A 92 -13.85 3.29 -8.81
C ASN A 92 -13.30 4.16 -7.68
N SER A 93 -13.01 3.59 -6.51
CA SER A 93 -12.42 4.32 -5.38
C SER A 93 -11.02 4.83 -5.72
N VAL A 94 -10.21 4.02 -6.40
CA VAL A 94 -8.86 4.41 -6.83
C VAL A 94 -8.92 5.40 -7.99
N ILE A 95 -9.83 5.21 -8.96
CA ILE A 95 -10.08 6.19 -10.03
C ILE A 95 -10.47 7.54 -9.46
N ALA A 96 -11.38 7.58 -8.47
CA ALA A 96 -11.79 8.82 -7.83
C ALA A 96 -10.61 9.54 -7.13
N SER A 97 -9.67 8.77 -6.59
CA SER A 97 -8.47 9.31 -5.93
C SER A 97 -7.39 9.76 -6.91
N VAL A 98 -7.24 9.07 -8.05
CA VAL A 98 -6.25 9.39 -9.10
C VAL A 98 -6.77 10.45 -10.07
N GLY A 99 -8.09 10.55 -10.23
CA GLY A 99 -8.79 11.44 -11.17
C GLY A 99 -9.01 10.84 -12.56
N SER A 100 -8.41 9.69 -12.88
CA SER A 100 -8.55 9.03 -14.19
C SER A 100 -8.23 7.54 -14.12
N ASN A 101 -8.79 6.75 -15.04
CA ASN A 101 -8.37 5.36 -15.21
C ASN A 101 -6.95 5.24 -15.77
N ILE A 102 -6.54 6.14 -16.67
CA ILE A 102 -5.16 6.17 -17.17
C ILE A 102 -4.25 6.75 -16.10
N ILE A 103 -3.20 6.02 -15.71
CA ILE A 103 -2.25 6.50 -14.68
C ILE A 103 -1.32 7.56 -15.29
N GLY A 104 -0.91 7.40 -16.55
CA GLY A 104 0.08 8.26 -17.21
C GLY A 104 1.41 8.21 -16.46
N ASP A 105 2.13 9.33 -16.38
CA ASP A 105 3.37 9.42 -15.60
C ASP A 105 3.13 9.19 -14.11
N LEU A 106 3.79 8.17 -13.54
CA LEU A 106 3.70 7.87 -12.10
C LEU A 106 4.60 8.82 -11.30
N THR A 107 4.03 9.94 -10.85
CA THR A 107 4.70 10.90 -9.94
C THR A 107 4.62 10.46 -8.48
N GLN A 108 5.41 11.09 -7.61
CA GLN A 108 5.37 10.87 -6.16
C GLN A 108 3.96 11.04 -5.59
N GLU A 109 3.28 12.14 -5.95
CA GLU A 109 1.94 12.50 -5.48
C GLU A 109 0.90 11.48 -5.94
N LYS A 110 1.03 10.98 -7.17
CA LYS A 110 0.10 10.00 -7.73
C LYS A 110 0.32 8.61 -7.14
N LEU A 111 1.56 8.22 -6.89
CA LEU A 111 1.86 7.01 -6.13
C LEU A 111 1.26 7.08 -4.71
N ILE A 112 1.42 8.21 -4.02
CA ILE A 112 0.82 8.43 -2.70
C ILE A 112 -0.71 8.35 -2.80
N ALA A 113 -1.33 8.99 -3.80
CA ALA A 113 -2.79 8.95 -3.98
C ALA A 113 -3.31 7.52 -4.20
N ILE A 114 -2.63 6.72 -5.04
CA ILE A 114 -2.96 5.30 -5.25
C ILE A 114 -2.84 4.52 -3.94
N CYS A 115 -1.72 4.69 -3.22
CA CYS A 115 -1.51 4.00 -1.94
C CYS A 115 -2.56 4.38 -0.90
N LYS A 116 -2.93 5.67 -0.78
CA LYS A 116 -4.00 6.12 0.11
C LYS A 116 -5.34 5.45 -0.22
N ALA A 117 -5.68 5.37 -1.50
CA ALA A 117 -6.91 4.74 -1.95
C ALA A 117 -6.94 3.23 -1.62
N ILE A 118 -5.85 2.52 -1.88
CA ILE A 118 -5.68 1.10 -1.52
C ILE A 118 -5.84 0.93 -0.01
N VAL A 119 -5.06 1.68 0.78
CA VAL A 119 -5.09 1.60 2.25
C VAL A 119 -6.49 1.86 2.82
N LEU A 120 -7.23 2.80 2.24
CA LEU A 120 -8.61 3.11 2.63
C LEU A 120 -9.56 1.95 2.32
N VAL A 121 -9.44 1.32 1.15
CA VAL A 121 -10.27 0.15 0.78
C VAL A 121 -9.96 -1.04 1.69
N GLU A 122 -8.68 -1.29 1.96
CA GLU A 122 -8.20 -2.44 2.75
C GLU A 122 -8.54 -2.36 4.24
N ASN A 123 -8.63 -1.14 4.81
CA ASN A 123 -8.76 -0.95 6.26
C ASN A 123 -10.00 -0.13 6.67
N GLY A 124 -10.74 0.43 5.72
CA GLY A 124 -11.85 1.34 5.97
C GLY A 124 -11.41 2.73 6.43
N THR A 125 -12.39 3.62 6.62
CA THR A 125 -12.18 5.05 6.94
C THR A 125 -11.47 5.31 8.27
N VAL A 126 -11.47 4.33 9.18
CA VAL A 126 -10.79 4.41 10.48
C VAL A 126 -9.29 4.68 10.33
N VAL A 127 -8.67 4.26 9.22
CA VAL A 127 -7.24 4.46 8.97
C VAL A 127 -6.84 5.94 8.93
N ASN A 128 -7.76 6.83 8.58
CA ASN A 128 -7.49 8.28 8.53
C ASN A 128 -7.22 8.90 9.92
N GLN A 129 -7.52 8.18 11.01
CA GLN A 129 -7.16 8.59 12.37
C GLN A 129 -5.72 8.18 12.74
N TYR A 130 -5.13 7.26 11.98
CA TYR A 130 -3.87 6.60 12.31
C TYR A 130 -2.79 6.80 11.26
N ILE A 131 -3.13 7.09 10.01
CA ILE A 131 -2.15 7.31 8.93
C ILE A 131 -2.40 8.66 8.32
N ASP A 132 -1.36 9.49 8.26
CA ASP A 132 -1.39 10.80 7.63
C ASP A 132 -0.34 10.95 6.54
N ASP A 133 -0.33 12.10 5.87
CA ASP A 133 0.59 12.41 4.77
C ASP A 133 2.06 12.31 5.16
N SER A 134 2.41 12.54 6.44
CA SER A 134 3.77 12.41 6.91
C SER A 134 4.25 10.95 6.87
N ASP A 135 3.36 9.98 7.11
CA ASP A 135 3.70 8.56 7.05
C ASP A 135 4.02 8.11 5.62
N TYR A 136 3.23 8.57 4.64
CA TYR A 136 3.49 8.33 3.23
C TYR A 136 4.79 9.01 2.77
N ASN A 137 5.05 10.25 3.22
CA ASN A 137 6.29 10.95 2.90
C ASN A 137 7.52 10.28 3.52
N GLN A 138 7.40 9.76 4.75
CA GLN A 138 8.46 8.98 5.38
C GLN A 138 8.76 7.72 4.57
N ALA A 139 7.74 6.96 4.18
CA ALA A 139 7.89 5.77 3.34
C ALA A 139 8.53 6.10 1.98
N LEU A 140 8.13 7.20 1.37
CA LEU A 140 8.69 7.70 0.12
C LEU A 140 10.18 8.06 0.27
N SER A 141 10.57 8.70 1.39
CA SER A 141 11.97 9.07 1.65
C SER A 141 12.92 7.86 1.74
N ILE A 142 12.40 6.70 2.17
CA ILE A 142 13.15 5.44 2.28
C ILE A 142 12.89 4.49 1.11
N LEU A 143 12.18 4.94 0.07
CA LEU A 143 11.77 4.10 -1.06
C LEU A 143 12.97 3.52 -1.81
N GLY A 144 14.03 4.31 -1.98
CA GLY A 144 15.20 3.95 -2.77
C GLY A 144 14.96 3.93 -4.28
N ILE A 145 13.87 4.56 -4.74
CA ILE A 145 13.53 4.74 -6.17
C ILE A 145 13.23 6.21 -6.40
N THR A 146 13.90 6.81 -7.38
CA THR A 146 13.65 8.20 -7.77
C THR A 146 12.41 8.29 -8.66
N LEU A 147 11.39 9.02 -8.20
CA LEU A 147 10.21 9.39 -8.97
C LEU A 147 10.17 10.90 -9.15
N LYS A 148 9.65 11.35 -10.30
CA LYS A 148 9.41 12.77 -10.55
C LYS A 148 8.36 13.30 -9.58
N LYS A 149 8.51 14.56 -9.16
CA LYS A 149 7.42 15.31 -8.52
C LYS A 149 6.48 15.82 -9.60
N LYS A 150 5.22 16.08 -9.24
CA LYS A 150 4.29 16.79 -10.11
C LYS A 150 4.87 18.17 -10.43
N ALA A 151 4.87 18.53 -11.71
CA ALA A 151 5.26 19.85 -12.18
C ALA A 151 4.28 20.92 -11.68
#